data_AF-A0A9E2PTA9-F1
#
_entry.id   AF-A0A9E2PTA9-F1
#
_cell.length_a   1.000
_cell.length_b   1.000
_cell.length_c   1.000
_cell.angle_alpha   90.00
_cell.angle_beta   90.00
_cell.angle_gamma   90.00
#
_symmetry.space_group_name_H-M   'P 1'
#
loop_
_entity.id
_entity.type
_entity.pdbx_description
1 polymer ?
#
loop_
_entity_poly.entity_id
_entity_poly.type
_entity_poly.pdbx_seq_one_letter_code
_entity_poly.pdbx_strand_id
1 'polypeptide(L)'
;MKRLCAIIINFLLLTAPALVWAADPGEKVKDMATRQVATVGLSAINLFFAGWYNHNKWVFAIIVTVIMGLMGAIIAFITDIFLKAAGLDVSKMDHHE
;
A
#
# COMPACT_ATOMS: atom_id res chain seq x y z
N MET A 1 -0.03 34.89 -8.82
CA MET A 1 0.06 33.94 -9.97
C MET A 1 1.11 32.84 -9.76
N LYS A 2 2.38 33.17 -9.47
CA LYS A 2 3.45 32.16 -9.27
C LYS A 2 3.16 31.09 -8.20
N ARG A 3 2.56 31.48 -7.07
CA ARG A 3 2.16 30.53 -6.00
C ARG A 3 0.98 29.64 -6.38
N LEU A 4 0.07 30.14 -7.23
CA LEU A 4 -1.04 29.35 -7.75
C LEU A 4 -0.53 28.26 -8.70
N CYS A 5 0.40 28.61 -9.60
CA CYS A 5 1.06 27.63 -10.47
C CYS A 5 1.84 26.58 -9.66
N ALA A 6 2.52 26.98 -8.59
CA ALA A 6 3.23 26.03 -7.72
C ALA A 6 2.27 25.04 -7.02
N ILE A 7 1.11 25.51 -6.56
CA ILE A 7 0.08 24.65 -5.94
C ILE A 7 -0.50 23.67 -6.97
N ILE A 8 -0.81 24.15 -8.18
CA ILE A 8 -1.36 23.31 -9.25
C ILE A 8 -0.35 22.24 -9.69
N ILE A 9 0.93 22.62 -9.84
CA ILE A 9 2.00 21.68 -10.20
C ILE A 9 2.22 20.65 -9.09
N ASN A 10 2.21 21.08 -7.82
CA ASN A 10 2.36 20.16 -6.69
C ASN A 10 1.18 19.17 -6.60
N PHE A 11 -0.05 19.66 -6.79
CA PHE A 11 -1.25 18.83 -6.82
C PHE A 11 -1.23 17.82 -7.98
N LEU A 12 -0.76 18.25 -9.16
CA LEU A 12 -0.60 17.39 -10.32
C LEU A 12 0.48 16.32 -10.10
N LEU A 13 1.62 16.69 -9.51
CA LEU A 13 2.69 15.76 -9.16
C LEU A 13 2.27 14.74 -8.10
N LEU A 14 1.44 15.15 -7.13
CA LEU A 14 0.92 14.26 -6.09
C LEU A 14 -0.10 13.26 -6.65
N THR A 15 -0.88 13.67 -7.65
CA THR A 15 -1.95 12.86 -8.26
C THR A 15 -1.49 12.07 -9.47
N ALA A 16 -0.36 12.43 -10.10
CA ALA A 16 0.19 11.73 -11.25
C ALA A 16 0.43 10.22 -11.00
N PRO A 17 1.00 9.77 -9.86
CA PRO A 17 1.15 8.33 -9.59
C PRO A 17 -0.20 7.62 -9.48
N ALA A 18 -1.18 8.26 -8.85
CA ALA A 18 -2.53 7.71 -8.71
C ALA A 18 -3.25 7.63 -10.07
N LEU A 19 -3.03 8.61 -10.95
CA LEU A 19 -3.57 8.63 -12.30
C LEU A 19 -2.88 7.61 -13.22
N VAL A 20 -1.56 7.40 -13.08
CA VAL A 20 -0.84 6.34 -13.79
C VAL A 20 -1.32 4.96 -13.36
N TRP A 21 -1.58 4.77 -12.06
CA TRP A 21 -2.16 3.52 -11.55
C TRP A 21 -3.61 3.31 -11.99
N ALA A 22 -4.40 4.38 -12.10
CA ALA A 22 -5.77 4.35 -12.62
C ALA A 22 -5.85 4.25 -14.16
N ALA A 23 -4.77 4.61 -14.86
CA ALA A 23 -4.66 4.55 -16.32
C ALA A 23 -4.05 3.24 -16.83
N ASP A 24 -3.67 2.31 -15.94
CA ASP A 24 -3.42 0.94 -16.34
C ASP A 24 -4.69 0.44 -17.05
N PRO A 25 -4.61 0.08 -18.35
CA PRO A 25 -5.72 -0.46 -19.09
C PRO A 25 -5.91 -1.91 -18.63
N GLY A 26 -6.23 -2.07 -17.34
CA GLY A 26 -6.87 -3.24 -16.81
C GLY A 26 -8.12 -3.40 -17.65
N GLU A 27 -8.03 -4.34 -18.59
CA GLU A 27 -9.11 -4.88 -19.39
C GLU A 27 -10.41 -4.72 -18.59
N LYS A 28 -11.43 -4.05 -19.16
CA LYS A 28 -12.70 -3.85 -18.47
C LYS A 28 -13.37 -5.22 -18.28
N VAL A 29 -12.88 -5.97 -17.31
CA VAL A 29 -13.29 -7.33 -17.04
C VAL A 29 -14.65 -7.21 -16.41
N LYS A 30 -15.64 -7.68 -17.15
CA LYS A 30 -16.97 -7.98 -16.63
C LYS A 30 -16.78 -8.83 -15.39
N ASP A 31 -17.04 -8.22 -14.24
CA ASP A 31 -17.16 -8.88 -12.96
C ASP A 31 -15.83 -9.33 -12.29
N MET A 32 -15.19 -8.37 -11.60
CA MET A 32 -14.09 -8.62 -10.67
C MET A 32 -14.50 -9.54 -9.50
N ALA A 33 -15.80 -9.73 -9.24
CA ALA A 33 -16.28 -10.61 -8.18
C ALA A 33 -16.16 -12.10 -8.54
N THR A 34 -16.09 -12.46 -9.82
CA THR A 34 -15.90 -13.85 -10.27
C THR A 34 -14.50 -14.17 -10.78
N ARG A 35 -13.63 -13.17 -10.91
CA ARG A 35 -12.24 -13.39 -11.37
C ARG A 35 -11.50 -14.26 -10.36
N GLN A 36 -11.05 -15.43 -10.82
CA GLN A 36 -10.15 -16.32 -10.10
C GLN A 36 -8.72 -16.08 -10.60
N VAL A 37 -7.75 -16.15 -9.70
CA VAL A 37 -6.32 -16.08 -10.02
C VAL A 37 -5.89 -17.44 -10.54
N ALA A 38 -5.24 -17.47 -11.70
CA ALA A 38 -4.64 -18.70 -12.22
C ALA A 38 -3.52 -19.15 -11.27
N THR A 39 -3.66 -20.35 -10.68
CA THR A 39 -2.67 -20.92 -9.74
C THR A 39 -1.62 -21.78 -10.42
N VAL A 40 -1.75 -22.02 -11.73
CA VAL A 40 -0.84 -22.86 -12.52
C VAL A 40 0.52 -22.19 -12.62
N GLY A 41 1.55 -22.82 -12.04
CA GLY A 41 2.93 -22.32 -12.05
C GLY A 41 3.30 -21.35 -10.92
N LEU A 42 2.39 -21.04 -9.99
CA LEU A 42 2.71 -20.25 -8.80
C LEU A 42 3.39 -21.12 -7.74
N SER A 43 4.49 -20.65 -7.15
CA SER A 43 5.20 -21.34 -6.07
C SER A 43 4.99 -20.68 -4.70
N ALA A 44 4.93 -21.52 -3.67
CA ALA A 44 4.94 -21.17 -2.25
C ALA A 44 3.92 -20.10 -1.83
N ILE A 45 4.40 -18.90 -1.47
CA ILE A 45 3.61 -17.82 -0.89
C ILE A 45 2.54 -17.31 -1.86
N ASN A 46 2.87 -17.27 -3.15
CA ASN A 46 1.93 -16.83 -4.18
C ASN A 46 0.77 -17.82 -4.33
N LEU A 47 1.03 -19.14 -4.21
CA LEU A 47 -0.01 -20.16 -4.25
C LEU A 47 -0.90 -20.09 -3.01
N PHE A 48 -0.31 -19.85 -1.83
CA PHE A 48 -1.06 -19.64 -0.59
C PHE A 48 -2.05 -18.46 -0.71
N PHE A 49 -1.58 -17.30 -1.13
CA PHE A 49 -2.45 -16.13 -1.30
C PHE A 49 -3.48 -16.31 -2.42
N ALA A 50 -3.08 -16.89 -3.57
CA ALA A 50 -3.99 -17.15 -4.68
C ALA A 50 -5.08 -18.18 -4.31
N GLY A 51 -4.75 -19.19 -3.50
CA GLY A 51 -5.71 -20.16 -2.99
C GLY A 51 -6.77 -19.52 -2.09
N TRP A 52 -6.35 -18.65 -1.17
CA TRP A 52 -7.26 -17.97 -0.25
C TRP A 52 -8.12 -16.95 -0.98
N TYR A 53 -7.55 -16.23 -1.94
CA TYR A 53 -8.28 -15.33 -2.82
C TYR A 53 -9.37 -16.06 -3.61
N ASN A 54 -9.07 -17.24 -4.16
CA ASN A 54 -10.00 -18.02 -4.97
C ASN A 54 -11.09 -18.72 -4.15
N HIS A 55 -10.75 -19.19 -2.95
CA HIS A 55 -11.66 -19.99 -2.13
C HIS A 55 -12.49 -19.14 -1.17
N ASN A 56 -11.91 -18.11 -0.56
CA ASN A 56 -12.61 -17.25 0.39
C ASN A 56 -12.00 -15.83 0.44
N LYS A 57 -12.60 -14.93 -0.35
CA LYS A 57 -12.17 -13.52 -0.47
C LYS A 57 -12.18 -12.75 0.86
N TRP A 58 -13.08 -13.09 1.79
CA TRP A 58 -13.15 -12.44 3.10
C TRP A 58 -11.92 -12.78 3.96
N VAL A 59 -11.54 -14.06 3.98
CA VAL A 59 -10.37 -14.51 4.74
C VAL A 59 -9.10 -13.92 4.12
N PHE A 60 -9.00 -13.89 2.79
CA PHE A 60 -7.89 -13.23 2.10
C PHE A 60 -7.78 -11.74 2.50
N ALA A 61 -8.90 -11.00 2.45
CA ALA A 61 -8.91 -9.58 2.80
C ALA A 61 -8.41 -9.35 4.24
N ILE A 62 -8.90 -10.12 5.21
CA ILE A 62 -8.48 -9.99 6.62
C ILE A 62 -6.98 -10.26 6.77
N ILE A 63 -6.46 -11.35 6.20
CA ILE A 63 -5.05 -11.70 6.30
C ILE A 63 -4.17 -10.58 5.71
N VAL A 64 -4.53 -10.08 4.53
CA VAL A 64 -3.78 -9.01 3.87
C VAL A 64 -3.83 -7.72 4.67
N THR A 65 -4.98 -7.34 5.23
CA THR A 65 -5.11 -6.15 6.09
C THR A 65 -4.22 -6.26 7.33
N VAL A 66 -4.19 -7.41 8.00
CA VAL A 66 -3.34 -7.63 9.16
C VAL A 66 -1.86 -7.53 8.78
N ILE A 67 -1.45 -8.15 7.67
CA ILE A 67 -0.07 -8.07 7.18
C ILE A 67 0.31 -6.61 6.86
N MET A 68 -0.58 -5.86 6.22
CA MET A 68 -0.37 -4.43 5.93
C MET A 68 -0.15 -3.62 7.21
N GLY A 69 -0.98 -3.82 8.23
CA GLY A 69 -0.82 -3.15 9.53
C GLY A 69 0.49 -3.52 10.22
N LEU A 70 0.87 -4.80 10.17
CA LEU A 70 2.10 -5.29 10.78
C LEU A 70 3.34 -4.76 10.05
N MET A 71 3.31 -4.70 8.71
CA MET A 71 4.36 -4.07 7.91
C MET A 71 4.49 -2.59 8.23
N GLY A 72 3.37 -1.87 8.39
CA GLY A 72 3.37 -0.47 8.82
C GLY A 72 4.04 -0.27 10.18
N ALA A 73 3.72 -1.12 11.15
CA ALA A 73 4.34 -1.08 12.48
C ALA A 73 5.84 -1.39 12.43
N ILE A 74 6.26 -2.37 11.63
CA ILE A 74 7.69 -2.67 11.41
C ILE A 74 8.42 -1.47 10.82
N ILE A 75 7.84 -0.82 9.80
CA ILE A 75 8.44 0.37 9.18
C ILE A 75 8.56 1.52 10.17
N ALA A 76 7.52 1.76 10.99
CA ALA A 76 7.57 2.79 12.03
C ALA A 76 8.71 2.51 13.02
N PHE A 77 8.83 1.27 13.49
CA PHE A 77 9.89 0.87 14.42
C PHE A 77 11.30 1.00 13.81
N ILE A 78 11.48 0.58 12.55
CA ILE A 78 12.77 0.73 11.85
C ILE A 78 13.11 2.20 11.65
N THR A 79 12.12 3.01 11.27
CA THR A 79 12.29 4.45 11.08
C THR A 79 12.70 5.13 12.38
N ASP A 80 12.08 4.76 13.52
CA ASP A 80 12.45 5.27 14.84
C ASP A 80 13.90 4.93 15.21
N ILE A 81 14.34 3.70 14.94
CA ILE A 81 15.75 3.30 15.14
C ILE A 81 16.68 4.18 14.29
N PHE A 82 16.34 4.37 13.02
CA PHE A 82 17.17 5.14 12.11
C PHE A 82 17.24 6.62 12.51
N LEU A 83 16.12 7.21 12.91
CA LEU A 83 16.03 8.60 13.39
C LEU A 83 16.79 8.78 14.70
N LYS A 84 16.70 7.82 15.62
CA LYS A 84 17.48 7.82 16.86
C LYS A 84 18.99 7.74 16.60
N ALA A 85 19.40 6.93 15.62
CA ALA A 85 20.80 6.85 15.19
C ALA A 85 21.29 8.15 14.53
N ALA A 86 20.39 8.89 13.86
CA ALA A 86 20.67 10.20 13.27
C ALA A 86 20.64 11.36 14.28
N GLY A 87 20.41 11.09 15.58
CA GLY A 87 20.38 12.11 16.64
C GLY A 87 19.05 12.87 16.76
N LEU A 88 18.00 12.45 16.03
CA LEU A 88 16.64 12.93 16.19
C LEU A 88 15.92 12.02 17.19
N ASP A 89 15.77 12.50 18.42
CA ASP A 89 15.05 11.76 19.46
C ASP A 89 13.54 11.88 19.26
N VAL A 90 12.98 11.00 18.43
CA VAL A 90 11.53 10.95 18.13
C VAL A 90 10.72 10.46 19.33
N SER A 91 11.36 9.83 20.32
CA SER A 91 10.72 9.46 21.59
C SER A 91 10.26 10.68 22.40
N LYS A 92 10.67 11.89 22.00
CA LYS A 92 10.41 13.18 22.64
C LYS A 92 9.51 14.10 21.82
N MET A 93 8.64 13.57 20.95
CA MET A 93 7.36 14.26 20.70
C MET A 93 6.52 14.17 21.98
N ASP A 94 7.02 14.84 23.03
CA ASP A 94 6.24 15.19 24.19
C ASP A 94 4.97 15.85 23.66
N HIS A 95 3.86 15.31 24.15
CA HIS A 95 2.53 15.83 24.02
C HIS A 95 2.53 17.25 24.59
N HIS A 96 3.04 18.22 23.83
CA HIS A 96 2.82 19.63 24.09
C HIS A 96 1.44 19.92 23.53
N GLU A 97 0.47 19.72 24.41
CA GLU A 97 -0.91 20.20 24.33
C GLU A 97 -0.99 21.64 23.78
#